data_AF-A0AAX0XRV9-F1
#
_entry.id   AF-A0AAX0XRV9-F1
#
_cell.length_a   1.000
_cell.length_b   1.000
_cell.length_c   1.000
_cell.angle_alpha   90.00
_cell.angle_beta   90.00
_cell.angle_gamma   90.00
#
_symmetry.space_group_name_H-M   'P 1'
#
loop_
_entity.id
_entity.type
_entity.pdbx_description
1 polymer ?
#
loop_
_entity_poly.entity_id
_entity_poly.type
_entity_poly.pdbx_seq_one_letter_code
_entity_poly.pdbx_strand_id
1 'polypeptide(L)'
;MKRYFAIAGLLFLALTINIAWTGKAPWLGFWGLTATFVFGTLFTGVGMCIGEWFRRFTHPDWISTSGAVETFKAKVFWLMGPQAIGALIGFFAFQGFMNNILGYAV
;
A
#
# COMPACT_ATOMS: atom_id res chain seq x y z
N MET A 1 9.87 7.31 -6.17
CA MET A 1 8.62 6.90 -6.85
C MET A 1 8.69 5.47 -7.37
N LYS A 2 9.61 5.11 -8.28
CA LYS A 2 9.74 3.73 -8.82
C LYS A 2 9.85 2.62 -7.74
N ARG A 3 10.54 2.90 -6.62
CA ARG A 3 10.68 1.98 -5.49
C ARG A 3 9.34 1.60 -4.83
N TYR A 4 8.36 2.51 -4.77
CA TYR A 4 7.07 2.24 -4.14
C TYR A 4 6.19 1.30 -4.98
N PHE A 5 6.24 1.45 -6.30
CA PHE A 5 5.59 0.50 -7.21
C PHE A 5 6.25 -0.89 -7.16
N ALA A 6 7.57 -0.97 -6.98
CA ALA A 6 8.24 -2.25 -6.77
C ALA A 6 7.83 -2.90 -5.44
N ILE A 7 7.74 -2.12 -4.35
CA ILE A 7 7.30 -2.63 -3.04
C ILE A 7 5.83 -3.08 -3.10
N ALA A 8 4.93 -2.26 -3.65
CA ALA A 8 3.53 -2.62 -3.84
C ALA A 8 3.38 -3.85 -4.74
N GLY A 9 4.16 -3.93 -5.82
CA GLY A 9 4.18 -5.07 -6.73
C GLY A 9 4.62 -6.36 -6.03
N LEU A 10 5.70 -6.34 -5.25
CA LEU A 10 6.13 -7.50 -4.48
C LEU A 10 5.10 -7.93 -3.44
N LEU A 11 4.47 -6.97 -2.75
CA LEU A 11 3.41 -7.25 -1.78
C LEU A 11 2.22 -7.95 -2.44
N PHE A 12 1.70 -7.40 -3.55
CA PHE A 12 0.56 -7.99 -4.25
C PHE A 12 0.93 -9.28 -4.99
N LEU A 13 2.19 -9.46 -5.41
CA LEU A 13 2.67 -10.73 -5.93
C LEU A 13 2.63 -11.81 -4.85
N ALA A 14 3.14 -11.51 -3.65
CA ALA A 14 3.08 -12.45 -2.52
C ALA A 14 1.63 -12.74 -2.11
N LEU A 15 0.77 -11.73 -2.09
CA LEU A 15 -0.65 -11.85 -1.75
C LEU A 15 -1.40 -12.72 -2.78
N THR A 16 -1.18 -12.49 -4.07
CA THR A 16 -1.82 -13.29 -5.13
C THR A 16 -1.35 -14.74 -5.13
N ILE A 17 -0.07 -15.00 -4.90
CA ILE A 17 0.44 -16.38 -4.70
C ILE A 17 -0.21 -17.02 -3.47
N ASN A 18 -0.33 -16.28 -2.36
CA ASN A 18 -0.97 -16.79 -1.15
C ASN A 18 -2.45 -17.14 -1.38
N ILE A 19 -3.20 -16.27 -2.07
CA ILE A 19 -4.60 -16.52 -2.41
C ILE A 19 -4.73 -17.74 -3.33
N ALA A 20 -3.86 -17.83 -4.35
CA ALA A 20 -3.84 -18.96 -5.28
C ALA A 20 -3.52 -20.29 -4.59
N TRP A 21 -2.58 -20.30 -3.64
CA TRP A 21 -2.17 -21.50 -2.91
C TRP A 21 -3.19 -21.93 -1.86
N THR A 22 -3.78 -20.97 -1.14
CA THR A 22 -4.70 -21.27 -0.04
C THR A 22 -6.11 -21.60 -0.53
N GLY A 23 -6.42 -21.31 -1.81
CA GLY A 23 -7.73 -21.58 -2.40
C GLY A 23 -8.88 -20.86 -1.70
N LYS A 24 -8.59 -19.76 -0.97
CA LYS A 24 -9.59 -19.02 -0.16
C LYS A 24 -10.62 -18.28 -0.99
N ALA A 25 -10.32 -18.00 -2.26
CA ALA A 25 -11.17 -17.26 -3.16
C ALA A 25 -11.22 -17.91 -4.56
N PRO A 26 -11.83 -19.09 -4.69
CA PRO A 26 -11.91 -19.81 -5.97
C PRO A 26 -12.78 -19.07 -7.01
N TRP A 27 -13.69 -18.18 -6.56
CA TRP A 27 -14.53 -17.36 -7.43
C TRP A 27 -13.78 -16.25 -8.16
N LEU A 28 -12.55 -15.90 -7.74
CA LEU A 28 -11.72 -14.94 -8.48
C LEU A 28 -11.30 -15.49 -9.85
N GLY A 29 -11.10 -16.80 -9.97
CA GLY A 29 -10.54 -17.42 -11.16
C GLY A 29 -9.17 -16.81 -11.57
N PHE A 30 -8.70 -17.14 -12.77
CA PHE A 30 -7.44 -16.60 -13.29
C PHE A 30 -7.51 -15.07 -13.49
N TRP A 31 -8.60 -14.58 -14.08
CA TRP A 31 -8.76 -13.16 -14.38
C TRP A 31 -8.86 -12.29 -13.11
N GLY A 32 -9.55 -12.73 -12.07
CA GLY A 32 -9.61 -12.01 -10.79
C GLY A 32 -8.28 -11.99 -10.04
N LEU A 33 -7.47 -13.05 -10.13
CA LEU A 33 -6.11 -13.06 -9.58
C LEU A 33 -5.19 -12.09 -10.34
N THR A 34 -5.26 -12.07 -11.67
CA THR A 34 -4.50 -11.10 -12.48
C THR A 34 -4.94 -9.65 -12.20
N ALA A 35 -6.24 -9.41 -12.06
CA ALA A 35 -6.79 -8.11 -11.70
C ALA A 35 -6.34 -7.68 -10.29
N THR A 36 -6.35 -8.59 -9.32
CA THR A 36 -5.84 -8.36 -7.97
C THR A 36 -4.38 -7.91 -8.00
N PHE A 37 -3.54 -8.57 -8.78
CA PHE A 37 -2.14 -8.20 -8.92
C PHE A 37 -1.98 -6.82 -9.57
N VAL A 38 -2.61 -6.60 -10.72
CA VAL A 38 -2.45 -5.38 -11.52
C VAL A 38 -3.03 -4.18 -10.79
N PHE A 39 -4.31 -4.24 -10.42
CA PHE A 39 -4.99 -3.11 -9.77
C PHE A 39 -4.51 -2.92 -8.34
N GLY A 40 -4.23 -3.98 -7.59
CA GLY A 40 -3.63 -3.87 -6.26
C GLY A 40 -2.31 -3.12 -6.28
N THR A 41 -1.41 -3.49 -7.20
CA THR A 41 -0.13 -2.79 -7.38
C THR A 41 -0.31 -1.34 -7.80
N LEU A 42 -1.26 -1.04 -8.69
CA LEU A 42 -1.53 0.31 -9.15
C LEU A 42 -2.10 1.21 -8.04
N PHE A 43 -3.21 0.81 -7.41
CA PHE A 43 -3.88 1.62 -6.40
C PHE A 43 -3.02 1.80 -5.14
N THR A 44 -2.41 0.74 -4.62
CA THR A 44 -1.52 0.84 -3.46
C THR A 44 -0.21 1.53 -3.81
N GLY A 45 0.36 1.31 -4.99
CA GLY A 45 1.57 2.01 -5.45
C GLY A 45 1.35 3.52 -5.64
N VAL A 46 0.21 3.92 -6.21
CA VAL A 46 -0.20 5.33 -6.30
C VAL A 46 -0.44 5.91 -4.91
N GLY A 47 -1.15 5.20 -4.04
CA GLY A 47 -1.38 5.61 -2.65
C GLY A 47 -0.08 5.87 -1.88
N MET A 48 0.91 4.98 -2.00
CA MET A 48 2.25 5.17 -1.42
C MET A 48 2.98 6.38 -2.01
N CYS A 49 2.83 6.63 -3.32
CA CYS A 49 3.42 7.81 -3.94
C CYS A 49 2.78 9.10 -3.42
N ILE A 50 1.46 9.14 -3.27
CA ILE A 50 0.75 10.29 -2.68
C ILE A 50 1.21 10.50 -1.23
N GLY A 51 1.35 9.42 -0.44
CA GLY A 51 1.87 9.50 0.92
C GLY A 51 3.29 10.08 1.00
N GLU A 52 4.17 9.73 0.05
CA GLU A 52 5.51 10.32 -0.04
C GLU A 52 5.48 11.81 -0.42
N TRP A 53 4.57 12.21 -1.32
CA TRP A 53 4.36 13.61 -1.65
C TRP A 53 3.87 14.40 -0.44
N PHE A 54 2.90 13.85 0.30
CA PHE A 54 2.42 14.44 1.54
C PHE A 54 3.52 14.55 2.59
N ARG A 55 4.38 13.51 2.73
CA ARG A 55 5.56 13.59 3.60
C ARG A 55 6.46 14.74 3.21
N ARG A 56 6.82 14.88 1.94
CA ARG A 56 7.71 15.97 1.49
C ARG A 56 7.11 17.34 1.74
N PHE A 57 5.79 17.46 1.67
CA PHE A 57 5.08 18.71 1.93
C PHE A 57 5.00 19.06 3.41
N THR A 58 4.81 18.06 4.28
CA THR A 58 4.54 18.27 5.72
C THR A 58 5.73 18.05 6.63
N HIS A 59 6.82 17.45 6.13
CA HIS A 59 7.98 17.14 6.93
C HIS A 59 8.64 18.43 7.44
N PRO A 60 8.70 18.63 8.77
CA PRO A 60 9.28 19.84 9.34
C PRO A 60 10.80 19.87 9.17
N ASP A 61 11.35 21.06 8.95
CA ASP A 61 12.80 21.27 8.81
C ASP A 61 13.56 21.07 10.13
N TRP A 62 12.89 21.29 11.27
CA TRP A 62 13.43 21.11 12.60
C TRP A 62 12.48 20.31 13.49
N ILE A 63 12.98 19.25 14.13
CA ILE A 63 12.25 18.46 15.11
C ILE A 63 12.99 18.54 16.44
N SER A 64 12.43 19.31 17.37
CA SER A 64 12.93 19.35 18.75
C SER A 64 12.31 18.19 19.54
N THR A 65 13.15 17.33 20.11
CA THR A 65 12.72 16.21 20.94
C THR A 65 13.43 16.23 22.28
N SER A 66 12.75 15.85 23.36
CA SER A 66 13.28 15.99 24.71
C SER A 66 14.16 14.81 25.17
N GLY A 67 14.18 13.71 24.42
CA GLY A 67 15.03 12.55 24.71
C GLY A 67 15.18 11.57 23.54
N ALA A 68 16.10 10.61 23.67
CA ALA A 68 16.48 9.68 22.60
C ALA A 68 15.31 8.84 22.05
N VAL A 69 14.40 8.42 22.93
CA VAL A 69 13.21 7.64 22.54
C VAL A 69 12.25 8.46 21.68
N GLU A 70 12.07 9.75 22.02
CA GLU A 70 11.22 10.65 21.26
C GLU A 70 11.81 10.96 19.88
N THR A 71 13.13 11.17 19.80
CA THR A 71 13.84 11.32 18.54
C THR A 71 13.67 10.09 17.65
N PHE A 72 13.80 8.89 18.24
CA PHE A 72 13.63 7.65 17.52
C PHE A 72 12.20 7.50 16.97
N LYS A 73 11.19 7.75 17.81
CA LYS A 73 9.77 7.71 17.39
C LYS A 73 9.48 8.68 16.27
N ALA A 74 9.96 9.92 16.36
CA ALA A 74 9.77 10.93 15.33
C ALA A 74 10.44 10.49 14.01
N LYS A 75 11.66 9.96 14.06
CA LYS A 75 12.34 9.43 12.87
C LYS A 75 11.57 8.27 12.23
N VAL A 76 11.09 7.31 13.01
CA VAL A 76 10.32 6.17 12.47
C VAL A 76 8.99 6.63 11.87
N PHE A 77 8.28 7.54 12.53
CA PHE A 77 7.03 8.10 12.02
C PHE A 77 7.24 8.82 10.69
N TRP A 78 8.25 9.67 10.58
CA TRP A 78 8.52 10.36 9.32
C TRP A 78 9.14 9.46 8.26
N LEU A 79 9.77 8.35 8.64
CA LEU A 79 10.31 7.39 7.68
C LEU A 79 9.20 6.58 6.97
N MET A 80 8.16 6.17 7.69
CA MET A 80 7.14 5.24 7.15
C MET A 80 5.69 5.71 7.24
N GLY A 81 5.37 6.69 8.09
CA GLY A 81 4.01 7.04 8.47
C GLY A 81 3.12 7.46 7.29
N PRO A 82 3.43 8.58 6.62
CA PRO A 82 2.61 9.04 5.49
C PRO A 82 2.51 8.04 4.35
N GLN A 83 3.59 7.32 4.03
CA GLN A 83 3.56 6.31 2.96
C GLN A 83 2.74 5.09 3.34
N ALA A 84 2.78 4.65 4.60
CA ALA A 84 1.95 3.54 5.09
C ALA A 84 0.46 3.90 5.09
N ILE A 85 0.12 5.13 5.51
CA ILE A 85 -1.27 5.63 5.43
C ILE A 85 -1.72 5.68 3.97
N GLY A 86 -0.88 6.20 3.08
CA GLY A 86 -1.15 6.19 1.63
C GLY A 86 -1.34 4.78 1.07
N ALA A 87 -0.54 3.81 1.51
CA ALA A 87 -0.69 2.41 1.13
C ALA A 87 -2.05 1.83 1.57
N LEU A 88 -2.48 2.12 2.80
CA LEU A 88 -3.76 1.68 3.35
C LEU A 88 -4.96 2.28 2.60
N ILE A 89 -4.92 3.58 2.31
CA ILE A 89 -5.97 4.24 1.51
C ILE A 89 -6.02 3.63 0.11
N GLY A 90 -4.85 3.42 -0.51
CA GLY A 90 -4.76 2.74 -1.81
C GLY A 90 -5.32 1.32 -1.76
N PHE A 91 -5.09 0.57 -0.67
CA PHE A 91 -5.65 -0.76 -0.48
C PHE A 91 -7.19 -0.75 -0.36
N PHE A 92 -7.76 0.20 0.38
CA PHE A 92 -9.23 0.33 0.45
C PHE A 92 -9.84 0.72 -0.89
N ALA A 93 -9.18 1.61 -1.64
CA ALA A 93 -9.60 1.97 -2.99
C ALA A 93 -9.54 0.77 -3.95
N PHE A 94 -8.48 -0.04 -3.86
CA PHE A 94 -8.35 -1.31 -4.58
C PHE A 94 -9.52 -2.25 -4.26
N GLN A 95 -9.80 -2.47 -2.98
CA GLN A 95 -10.87 -3.37 -2.56
C GLN A 95 -12.24 -2.87 -3.04
N GLY A 96 -12.49 -1.57 -2.93
CA GLY A 96 -13.69 -0.93 -3.47
C GLY A 96 -13.82 -1.09 -4.99
N PHE A 97 -12.72 -0.94 -5.73
CA PHE A 97 -12.69 -1.11 -7.18
C PHE A 97 -12.97 -2.57 -7.58
N MET A 98 -12.34 -3.53 -6.91
CA MET A 98 -12.55 -4.96 -7.19
C MET A 98 -14.00 -5.37 -6.94
N ASN A 99 -14.57 -4.97 -5.80
CA ASN A 99 -15.92 -5.37 -5.41
C ASN A 99 -17.01 -4.67 -6.25
N ASN A 100 -16.90 -3.35 -6.46
CA ASN A 100 -18.00 -2.57 -7.04
C ASN A 100 -17.93 -2.45 -8.57
N ILE A 101 -16.74 -2.53 -9.16
CA ILE A 101 -16.56 -2.32 -10.61
C ILE A 101 -16.31 -3.65 -11.32
N LEU A 102 -15.39 -4.47 -10.79
CA LEU A 102 -15.06 -5.75 -11.40
C LEU A 102 -15.93 -6.92 -10.91
N GLY A 103 -16.73 -6.70 -9.86
CA GLY A 103 -17.61 -7.73 -9.29
C GLY A 103 -16.87 -8.88 -8.61
N TYR A 104 -15.59 -8.72 -8.32
CA TYR A 104 -14.76 -9.71 -7.64
C TYR A 104 -14.72 -9.41 -6.15
N ALA A 105 -15.29 -10.29 -5.32
CA ALA A 105 -15.18 -10.20 -3.87
C ALA A 105 -13.74 -10.55 -3.42
N VAL A 106 -12.92 -9.54 -3.10
CA VAL A 106 -11.53 -9.69 -2.61
C VAL A 106 -11.41 -9.34 -1.14
#